data_AF-A0A512B703-F1
#
_entry.id   AF-A0A512B703-F1
#
_cell.length_a   1.000
_cell.length_b   1.000
_cell.length_c   1.000
_cell.angle_alpha   90.00
_cell.angle_beta   90.00
_cell.angle_gamma   90.00
#
_symmetry.space_group_name_H-M   'P 1'
#
loop_
_entity.id
_entity.type
_entity.pdbx_description
1 polymer ?
#
loop_
_entity_poly.entity_id
_entity_poly.type
_entity_poly.pdbx_seq_one_letter_code
_entity_poly.pdbx_strand_id
1 'polypeptide(L)'
;MRKSGFVLLLTLFTANFCNAQFYKSVLPSPEFSNALEKIVLDFRVNFSTIQGNSLVSAGETETYESTVKLPGASECIIYKYHSKADTTASWQGLMYKGDDYKEAARVYENVFRLVKKSQVRWIDKSMVGFEGNLEKPTEDLKFAVSTLNFQLEDKRYKNFQADVEMVSNYSGWEVHLNLQTKHPDDNDGG
;
A
#
# COMPACT_ATOMS: atom_id res chain seq x y z
N MET A 1 -53.17 -51.47 -24.77
CA MET A 1 -51.75 -51.07 -24.67
C MET A 1 -51.67 -49.55 -24.60
N ARG A 2 -51.24 -49.01 -23.45
CA ARG A 2 -51.31 -47.58 -23.10
C ARG A 2 -49.99 -46.88 -23.44
N LYS A 3 -50.13 -45.60 -23.79
CA LYS A 3 -49.23 -44.72 -24.54
C LYS A 3 -47.97 -44.32 -23.75
N SER A 4 -46.84 -44.32 -24.45
CA SER A 4 -45.52 -43.88 -23.99
C SER A 4 -45.50 -42.40 -23.62
N GLY A 5 -44.81 -42.10 -22.52
CA GLY A 5 -44.72 -40.80 -21.88
C GLY A 5 -43.97 -39.76 -22.71
N PHE A 6 -44.47 -38.53 -22.62
CA PHE A 6 -43.90 -37.33 -23.22
C PHE A 6 -42.85 -36.77 -22.24
N VAL A 7 -41.59 -36.72 -22.68
CA VAL A 7 -40.44 -36.24 -21.90
C VAL A 7 -40.50 -34.71 -21.82
N LEU A 8 -40.58 -34.18 -20.61
CA LEU A 8 -40.55 -32.74 -20.32
C LEU A 8 -39.08 -32.30 -20.24
N LEU A 9 -38.59 -31.58 -21.27
CA LEU A 9 -37.24 -31.02 -21.31
C LEU A 9 -37.23 -29.69 -20.53
N LEU A 10 -36.76 -29.72 -19.28
CA LEU A 10 -36.64 -28.54 -18.42
C LEU A 10 -35.29 -27.84 -18.69
N THR A 11 -35.29 -26.83 -19.55
CA THR A 11 -34.13 -25.95 -19.80
C THR A 11 -33.87 -25.05 -18.59
N LEU A 12 -32.88 -25.42 -17.77
CA LEU A 12 -32.31 -24.59 -16.70
C LEU A 12 -31.52 -23.43 -17.30
N PHE A 13 -32.08 -22.23 -17.28
CA PHE A 13 -31.35 -20.98 -17.45
C PHE A 13 -30.49 -20.73 -16.20
N THR A 14 -29.22 -21.12 -16.23
CA THR A 14 -28.24 -20.65 -15.26
C THR A 14 -27.90 -19.19 -15.57
N ALA A 15 -28.61 -18.28 -14.93
CA ALA A 15 -28.22 -16.88 -14.89
C ALA A 15 -26.88 -16.78 -14.13
N ASN A 16 -25.80 -16.60 -14.87
CA ASN A 16 -24.52 -16.18 -14.31
C ASN A 16 -24.75 -14.78 -13.71
N PHE A 17 -24.87 -14.71 -12.39
CA PHE A 17 -24.82 -13.44 -11.66
C PHE A 17 -23.42 -12.87 -11.83
N CYS A 18 -23.26 -12.02 -12.83
CA CYS A 18 -22.11 -11.14 -12.93
C CYS A 18 -22.26 -10.13 -11.78
N ASN A 19 -21.56 -10.36 -10.67
CA ASN A 19 -21.44 -9.40 -9.59
C ASN A 19 -20.60 -8.21 -10.10
N ALA A 20 -21.22 -7.30 -10.84
CA ALA A 20 -20.71 -5.96 -11.03
C ALA A 20 -20.80 -5.24 -9.68
N GLN A 21 -19.81 -5.45 -8.82
CA GLN A 21 -19.66 -4.66 -7.62
C GLN A 21 -19.40 -3.22 -8.06
N PHE A 22 -20.40 -2.35 -7.91
CA PHE A 22 -20.24 -0.91 -8.07
C PHE A 22 -19.12 -0.45 -7.14
N TYR A 23 -17.95 -0.20 -7.71
CA TYR A 23 -16.77 0.19 -6.96
C TYR A 23 -17.00 1.55 -6.29
N LYS A 24 -16.81 1.56 -4.97
CA LYS A 24 -16.90 2.71 -4.08
C LYS A 24 -15.99 3.87 -4.55
N SER A 25 -16.46 5.09 -4.24
CA SER A 25 -15.72 6.36 -4.11
C SER A 25 -14.23 6.34 -4.52
N VAL A 26 -13.91 7.13 -5.54
CA VAL A 26 -12.55 7.43 -6.05
C VAL A 26 -11.76 8.38 -5.10
N LEU A 27 -12.35 8.74 -3.96
CA LEU A 27 -11.74 9.55 -2.90
C LEU A 27 -11.35 8.66 -1.72
N PRO A 28 -10.25 9.00 -1.02
CA PRO A 28 -9.86 8.28 0.19
C PRO A 28 -10.98 8.36 1.22
N SER A 29 -11.28 7.22 1.84
CA SER A 29 -12.24 7.18 2.93
C SER A 29 -11.66 7.96 4.13
N PRO A 30 -12.52 8.49 5.03
CA PRO A 30 -12.05 9.12 6.25
C PRO A 30 -11.11 8.22 7.07
N GLU A 31 -11.39 6.91 7.10
CA GLU A 31 -10.56 5.93 7.80
C GLU A 31 -9.17 5.81 7.19
N PHE A 32 -9.06 5.79 5.86
CA PHE A 32 -7.77 5.75 5.16
C PHE A 32 -6.94 6.99 5.47
N SER A 33 -7.53 8.18 5.30
CA SER A 33 -6.83 9.44 5.57
C SER A 33 -6.44 9.58 7.04
N ASN A 34 -7.30 9.17 7.98
CA ASN A 34 -7.00 9.22 9.41
C ASN A 34 -5.88 8.24 9.81
N ALA A 35 -5.84 7.04 9.23
CA ALA A 35 -4.78 6.08 9.47
C ALA A 35 -3.44 6.58 8.88
N LEU A 36 -3.47 7.08 7.64
CA LEU A 36 -2.28 7.65 6.99
C LEU A 36 -1.75 8.86 7.78
N GLU A 37 -2.62 9.76 8.23
CA GLU A 37 -2.24 10.91 9.07
C GLU A 37 -1.51 10.45 10.34
N LYS A 38 -2.02 9.43 11.05
CA LYS A 38 -1.34 8.89 12.24
C LYS A 38 0.04 8.34 11.92
N ILE A 39 0.18 7.58 10.82
CA ILE A 39 1.47 7.00 10.41
C ILE A 39 2.46 8.10 10.06
N VAL A 40 2.05 9.09 9.26
CA VAL A 40 2.88 10.25 8.87
C VAL A 40 3.31 11.06 10.08
N LEU A 41 2.41 11.30 11.03
CA LEU A 41 2.73 12.04 12.25
C LEU A 41 3.69 11.27 13.16
N ASP A 42 3.68 9.94 13.14
CA ASP A 42 4.55 9.11 13.97
C ASP A 42 5.95 8.90 13.39
N PHE A 43 6.14 9.20 12.11
CA PHE A 43 7.47 9.20 11.46
C PHE A 43 8.50 10.03 12.25
N ARG A 44 8.09 11.17 12.83
CA ARG A 44 8.96 12.07 13.61
C ARG A 44 9.60 11.42 14.85
N VAL A 45 9.06 10.29 15.30
CA VAL A 45 9.55 9.49 16.43
C VAL A 45 9.83 8.05 15.98
N ASN A 46 10.21 7.86 14.71
CA ASN A 46 10.58 6.58 14.12
C ASN A 46 9.51 5.50 14.35
N PHE A 47 8.23 5.87 14.21
CA PHE A 47 7.07 4.98 14.37
C PHE A 47 6.94 4.32 15.75
N SER A 48 7.59 4.87 16.78
CA SER A 48 7.65 4.27 18.11
C SER A 48 6.32 4.28 18.86
N THR A 49 5.39 5.19 18.57
CA THR A 49 4.10 5.23 19.29
C THR A 49 3.06 4.31 18.66
N ILE A 50 3.22 3.97 17.37
CA ILE A 50 2.40 2.98 16.68
C ILE A 50 3.04 1.59 16.64
N GLN A 51 4.20 1.41 17.27
CA GLN A 51 4.90 0.13 17.37
C GLN A 51 4.10 -0.88 18.22
N GLY A 52 3.93 -2.09 17.69
CA GLY A 52 3.25 -3.21 18.34
C GLY A 52 4.21 -4.34 18.70
N ASN A 53 3.75 -5.58 18.50
CA ASN A 53 4.51 -6.78 18.86
C ASN A 53 5.79 -6.88 18.04
N SER A 54 6.87 -7.31 18.68
CA SER A 54 8.11 -7.64 17.98
C SER A 54 7.91 -8.90 17.15
N LEU A 55 8.35 -8.84 15.90
CA LEU A 55 8.42 -9.94 14.97
C LEU A 55 9.86 -10.47 14.90
N VAL A 56 10.08 -11.51 14.09
CA VAL A 56 11.42 -12.08 13.89
C VAL A 56 12.34 -10.99 13.34
N SER A 57 13.37 -10.67 14.10
CA SER A 57 14.40 -9.69 13.69
C SER A 57 15.47 -10.38 12.85
N ALA A 58 16.04 -9.65 11.90
CA ALA A 58 17.04 -10.17 10.97
C ALA A 58 18.25 -9.23 10.92
N GLY A 59 19.40 -9.71 11.43
CA GLY A 59 20.64 -8.93 11.42
C GLY A 59 20.53 -7.62 12.22
N GLU A 60 20.76 -6.49 11.54
CA GLU A 60 20.69 -5.14 12.12
C GLU A 60 19.30 -4.50 12.00
N THR A 61 18.29 -5.26 11.59
CA THR A 61 16.91 -4.79 11.43
C THR A 61 16.00 -5.46 12.44
N GLU A 62 15.34 -4.64 13.26
CA GLU A 62 14.24 -5.06 14.11
C GLU A 62 12.91 -4.85 13.37
N THR A 63 12.00 -5.82 13.50
CA THR A 63 10.71 -5.79 12.81
C THR A 63 9.59 -5.83 13.83
N TYR A 64 8.56 -5.01 13.62
CA TYR A 64 7.41 -4.91 14.50
C TYR A 64 6.10 -4.87 13.71
N GLU A 65 5.03 -5.39 14.30
CA GLU A 65 3.69 -5.10 13.81
C GLU A 65 3.34 -3.64 14.09
N SER A 66 2.71 -2.95 13.14
CA SER A 66 2.08 -1.65 13.41
C SER A 66 0.72 -1.86 14.09
N THR A 67 0.50 -1.14 15.19
CA THR A 67 -0.80 -1.03 15.89
C THR A 67 -1.82 -0.20 15.11
N VAL A 68 -1.35 0.71 14.25
CA VAL A 68 -2.18 1.41 13.28
C VAL A 68 -2.23 0.57 12.00
N LYS A 69 -3.44 0.17 11.61
CA LYS A 69 -3.70 -0.53 10.34
C LYS A 69 -4.20 0.46 9.29
N LEU A 70 -3.68 0.34 8.07
CA LEU A 70 -4.16 1.11 6.93
C LEU A 70 -5.31 0.33 6.26
N PRO A 71 -6.51 0.94 6.07
CA PRO A 71 -7.61 0.26 5.39
C PRO A 71 -7.22 -0.26 4.01
N GLY A 72 -7.45 -1.56 3.78
CA GLY A 72 -7.08 -2.26 2.56
C GLY A 72 -5.73 -2.98 2.63
N ALA A 73 -4.90 -2.73 3.65
CA ALA A 73 -3.70 -3.50 3.88
C ALA A 73 -4.01 -4.81 4.62
N SER A 74 -3.42 -5.93 4.18
CA SER A 74 -3.47 -7.20 4.92
C SER A 74 -2.47 -7.21 6.09
N GLU A 75 -1.33 -6.53 5.92
CA GLU A 75 -0.26 -6.44 6.90
C GLU A 75 0.26 -5.01 6.99
N CYS A 76 0.72 -4.61 8.17
CA CYS A 76 1.38 -3.33 8.40
C CYS A 76 2.55 -3.55 9.33
N ILE A 77 3.76 -3.26 8.85
CA ILE A 77 5.03 -3.60 9.46
C ILE A 77 5.86 -2.35 9.65
N ILE A 78 6.62 -2.29 10.74
CA ILE A 78 7.61 -1.26 11.00
C ILE A 78 8.97 -1.94 11.01
N TYR A 79 9.89 -1.41 10.21
CA TYR A 79 11.30 -1.82 10.21
C TYR A 79 12.12 -0.73 10.90
N LYS A 80 12.95 -1.12 11.86
CA LYS A 80 13.89 -0.23 12.55
C LYS A 80 15.30 -0.70 12.28
N TYR A 81 16.11 0.19 11.75
CA TYR A 81 17.50 -0.08 11.43
C TYR A 81 18.37 0.34 12.61
N HIS A 82 19.34 -0.50 12.96
CA HIS A 82 20.27 -0.27 14.07
C HIS A 82 21.72 -0.38 13.64
N SER A 83 22.03 0.08 12.43
CA SER A 83 23.41 0.14 11.97
C SER A 83 24.10 1.39 12.54
N LYS A 84 25.43 1.42 12.52
CA LYS A 84 26.19 2.63 12.90
C LYS A 84 25.88 3.82 11.99
N ALA A 85 25.44 3.56 10.75
CA ALA A 85 25.18 4.56 9.73
C ALA A 85 23.69 4.98 9.68
N ASP A 86 22.79 4.11 10.16
CA ASP A 86 21.36 4.28 10.00
C ASP A 86 20.61 3.82 11.27
N THR A 87 19.99 4.80 11.92
CA THR A 87 19.09 4.63 13.07
C THR A 87 17.65 5.03 12.73
N THR A 88 17.30 5.04 11.45
CA THR A 88 15.96 5.40 10.96
C THR A 88 15.00 4.22 11.05
N ALA A 89 13.75 4.48 10.68
CA ALA A 89 12.73 3.46 10.58
C ALA A 89 11.90 3.68 9.31
N SER A 90 11.31 2.60 8.81
CA SER A 90 10.30 2.63 7.75
C SER A 90 9.02 1.96 8.21
N TRP A 91 7.91 2.38 7.61
CA TRP A 91 6.62 1.73 7.75
C TRP A 91 6.21 1.15 6.40
N GLN A 92 5.64 -0.05 6.38
CA GLN A 92 5.18 -0.72 5.17
C GLN A 92 3.78 -1.30 5.37
N GLY A 93 2.92 -1.13 4.38
CA GLY A 93 1.63 -1.80 4.28
C GLY A 93 1.56 -2.72 3.06
N LEU A 94 1.24 -4.00 3.26
CA LEU A 94 0.97 -4.94 2.17
C LEU A 94 -0.47 -4.75 1.68
N MET A 95 -0.64 -4.14 0.51
CA MET A 95 -1.94 -3.72 -0.04
C MET A 95 -2.56 -4.78 -0.96
N TYR A 96 -1.75 -5.64 -1.56
CA TYR A 96 -2.20 -6.76 -2.39
C TYR A 96 -1.18 -7.88 -2.37
N LYS A 97 -1.66 -9.13 -2.44
CA LYS A 97 -0.87 -10.33 -2.67
C LYS A 97 -1.71 -11.33 -3.46
N GLY A 98 -1.21 -11.79 -4.61
CA GLY A 98 -1.89 -12.78 -5.43
C GLY A 98 -1.31 -12.90 -6.84
N ASP A 99 -1.82 -13.84 -7.64
CA ASP A 99 -1.21 -14.19 -8.93
C ASP A 99 -1.73 -13.36 -10.12
N ASP A 100 -2.73 -12.49 -9.91
CA ASP A 100 -3.36 -11.72 -10.99
C ASP A 100 -2.71 -10.33 -11.14
N TYR A 101 -1.92 -10.18 -12.21
CA TYR A 101 -1.29 -8.92 -12.59
C TYR A 101 -2.29 -7.76 -12.72
N LYS A 102 -3.47 -8.00 -13.32
CA LYS A 102 -4.44 -6.92 -13.57
C LYS A 102 -5.03 -6.41 -12.27
N GLU A 103 -5.28 -7.31 -11.32
CA GLU A 103 -5.75 -6.95 -9.99
C GLU A 103 -4.66 -6.21 -9.20
N ALA A 104 -3.40 -6.68 -9.26
CA ALA A 104 -2.25 -6.00 -8.65
C ALA A 104 -2.07 -4.58 -9.21
N ALA A 105 -2.06 -4.41 -10.54
CA ALA A 105 -1.96 -3.11 -11.20
C ALA A 105 -3.11 -2.17 -10.80
N ARG A 106 -4.33 -2.70 -10.71
CA ARG A 106 -5.50 -1.94 -10.25
C ARG A 106 -5.35 -1.47 -8.80
N VAL A 107 -4.86 -2.34 -7.91
CA VAL A 107 -4.60 -1.96 -6.51
C VAL A 107 -3.48 -0.92 -6.43
N TYR A 108 -2.38 -1.11 -7.15
CA TYR A 108 -1.27 -0.18 -7.23
C TYR A 108 -1.71 1.24 -7.62
N GLU A 109 -2.44 1.38 -8.74
CA GLU A 109 -2.96 2.67 -9.19
C GLU A 109 -3.92 3.30 -8.17
N ASN A 110 -4.74 2.47 -7.51
CA ASN A 110 -5.66 2.92 -6.50
C ASN A 110 -4.95 3.41 -5.24
N VAL A 111 -3.95 2.68 -4.75
CA VAL A 111 -3.13 3.07 -3.58
C VAL A 111 -2.42 4.39 -3.86
N PHE A 112 -1.78 4.53 -5.02
CA PHE A 112 -1.16 5.79 -5.44
C PHE A 112 -2.16 6.95 -5.39
N ARG A 113 -3.34 6.76 -5.98
CA ARG A 113 -4.37 7.80 -6.00
C ARG A 113 -4.90 8.13 -4.62
N LEU A 114 -5.07 7.14 -3.75
CA LEU A 114 -5.51 7.34 -2.37
C LEU A 114 -4.49 8.18 -1.59
N VAL A 115 -3.20 7.80 -1.64
CA VAL A 115 -2.12 8.55 -0.98
C VAL A 115 -2.02 9.97 -1.53
N LYS A 116 -2.02 10.15 -2.86
CA LYS A 116 -1.95 11.47 -3.51
C LYS A 116 -3.11 12.40 -3.14
N LYS A 117 -4.31 11.84 -2.95
CA LYS A 117 -5.51 12.63 -2.61
C LYS A 117 -5.72 12.79 -1.10
N SER A 118 -5.01 12.02 -0.28
CA SER A 118 -5.09 12.18 1.16
C SER A 118 -4.42 13.47 1.60
N GLN A 119 -5.03 14.12 2.58
CA GLN A 119 -4.48 15.28 3.24
C GLN A 119 -4.25 14.95 4.70
N VAL A 120 -3.10 15.35 5.21
CA VAL A 120 -2.69 15.21 6.61
C VAL A 120 -2.92 16.56 7.28
N ARG A 121 -3.70 16.57 8.37
CA ARG A 121 -3.83 17.77 9.20
C ARG A 121 -2.56 17.96 10.01
N TRP A 122 -1.88 19.06 9.77
CA TRP A 122 -0.65 19.39 10.48
C TRP A 122 -0.90 20.08 11.82
N ILE A 123 0.16 20.22 12.63
CA ILE A 123 0.10 20.78 14.00
C ILE A 123 -0.43 22.22 14.01
N ASP A 124 -0.10 22.99 12.97
CA ASP A 124 -0.57 24.37 12.76
C ASP A 124 -1.96 24.44 12.10
N LYS A 125 -2.62 23.29 11.91
CA LYS A 125 -3.90 23.10 11.22
C LYS A 125 -3.85 23.29 9.70
N SER A 126 -2.66 23.49 9.10
CA SER A 126 -2.51 23.40 7.65
C SER A 126 -2.83 21.99 7.15
N MET A 127 -3.24 21.89 5.89
CA MET A 127 -3.49 20.61 5.23
C MET A 127 -2.33 20.36 4.28
N VAL A 128 -1.57 19.30 4.55
CA VAL A 128 -0.38 18.95 3.78
C VAL A 128 -0.66 17.64 3.03
N GLY A 129 -0.21 17.56 1.78
CA GLY A 129 -0.44 16.41 0.92
C GLY A 129 0.84 15.80 0.39
N PHE A 130 0.64 14.76 -0.42
CA PHE A 130 1.69 14.07 -1.16
C PHE A 130 1.65 14.47 -2.63
N GLU A 131 2.81 14.70 -3.23
CA GLU A 131 2.94 14.98 -4.67
C GLU A 131 3.90 14.00 -5.34
N GLY A 132 3.49 13.51 -6.51
CA GLY A 132 4.25 12.55 -7.29
C GLY A 132 3.50 12.20 -8.57
N ASN A 133 4.16 11.41 -9.42
CA ASN A 133 3.60 10.93 -10.67
C ASN A 133 3.45 9.40 -10.61
N LEU A 134 2.37 8.91 -11.21
CA LEU A 134 2.14 7.48 -11.32
C LEU A 134 3.05 6.93 -12.42
N GLU A 135 3.96 6.05 -12.05
CA GLU A 135 4.62 5.15 -12.98
C GLU A 135 3.61 4.06 -13.37
N LYS A 136 3.39 3.84 -14.67
CA LYS A 136 2.44 2.79 -15.10
C LYS A 136 3.12 1.44 -15.03
N PRO A 137 2.61 0.47 -14.24
CA PRO A 137 3.13 -0.88 -14.28
C PRO A 137 2.90 -1.47 -15.68
N THR A 138 3.85 -2.25 -16.14
CA THR A 138 3.72 -3.08 -17.35
C THR A 138 4.02 -4.52 -16.97
N GLU A 139 3.34 -5.47 -17.60
CA GLU A 139 3.48 -6.90 -17.26
C GLU A 139 4.89 -7.43 -17.57
N ASP A 140 5.60 -6.79 -18.52
CA ASP A 140 6.97 -7.11 -18.88
C ASP A 140 7.98 -6.73 -17.78
N LEU A 141 7.63 -5.77 -16.90
CA LEU A 141 8.47 -5.32 -15.81
C LEU A 141 8.13 -6.09 -14.52
N LYS A 142 9.17 -6.65 -13.88
CA LYS A 142 9.02 -7.35 -12.60
C LYS A 142 8.76 -6.41 -11.42
N PHE A 143 8.88 -5.10 -11.62
CA PHE A 143 8.59 -4.11 -10.59
C PHE A 143 8.19 -2.76 -11.20
N ALA A 144 7.47 -1.94 -10.44
CA ALA A 144 7.18 -0.53 -10.73
C ALA A 144 7.06 0.24 -9.42
N VAL A 145 7.60 1.47 -9.35
CA VAL A 145 7.60 2.27 -8.11
C VAL A 145 7.14 3.71 -8.38
N SER A 146 6.04 4.10 -7.76
CA SER A 146 5.57 5.49 -7.80
C SER A 146 5.90 6.18 -6.48
N THR A 147 6.86 7.09 -6.51
CA THR A 147 7.26 7.90 -5.34
C THR A 147 6.41 9.17 -5.23
N LEU A 148 5.93 9.44 -4.01
CA LEU A 148 5.27 10.69 -3.65
C LEU A 148 6.01 11.39 -2.51
N ASN A 149 6.40 12.64 -2.72
CA ASN A 149 7.06 13.48 -1.75
C ASN A 149 6.03 14.20 -0.87
N PHE A 150 6.25 14.20 0.44
CA PHE A 150 5.40 14.92 1.38
C PHE A 150 5.73 16.43 1.35
N GLN A 151 4.73 17.26 1.06
CA GLN A 151 4.94 18.69 0.77
C GLN A 151 5.01 19.54 2.05
N LEU A 152 6.05 19.33 2.86
CA LEU A 152 6.22 20.03 4.14
C LEU A 152 7.58 20.74 4.22
N GLU A 153 7.60 21.99 4.68
CA GLU A 153 8.85 22.76 4.87
C GLU A 153 9.65 22.36 6.13
N ASP A 154 9.12 21.45 6.96
CA ASP A 154 9.80 20.95 8.15
C ASP A 154 11.00 20.07 7.77
N LYS A 155 12.20 20.48 8.21
CA LYS A 155 13.45 19.77 7.93
C LYS A 155 13.45 18.30 8.37
N ARG A 156 12.65 17.94 9.38
CA ARG A 156 12.49 16.54 9.83
C ARG A 156 11.84 15.66 8.78
N TYR A 157 11.07 16.24 7.87
CA TYR A 157 10.37 15.56 6.78
C TYR A 157 11.02 15.83 5.41
N LYS A 158 12.19 16.48 5.36
CA LYS A 158 12.84 16.88 4.10
C LYS A 158 13.02 15.73 3.12
N ASN A 159 13.31 14.54 3.64
CA ASN A 159 13.51 13.33 2.85
C ASN A 159 12.35 12.33 3.04
N PHE A 160 11.23 12.73 3.64
CA PHE A 160 10.12 11.82 3.87
C PHE A 160 9.32 11.61 2.60
N GLN A 161 9.17 10.36 2.17
CA GLN A 161 8.43 9.98 0.98
C GLN A 161 7.51 8.79 1.23
N ALA A 162 6.50 8.67 0.37
CA ALA A 162 5.65 7.51 0.26
C ALA A 162 5.93 6.82 -1.09
N ASP A 163 6.35 5.57 -1.07
CA ASP A 163 6.57 4.76 -2.27
C ASP A 163 5.43 3.75 -2.40
N VAL A 164 4.71 3.79 -3.52
CA VAL A 164 3.81 2.71 -3.91
C VAL A 164 4.59 1.81 -4.85
N GLU A 165 4.83 0.58 -4.42
CA GLU A 165 5.65 -0.39 -5.12
C GLU A 165 4.79 -1.58 -5.52
N MET A 166 4.94 -2.03 -6.76
CA MET A 166 4.38 -3.29 -7.25
C MET A 166 5.54 -4.17 -7.66
N VAL A 167 5.59 -5.40 -7.17
CA VAL A 167 6.68 -6.36 -7.44
C VAL A 167 6.13 -7.74 -7.79
N SER A 168 6.79 -8.41 -8.71
CA SER A 168 6.57 -9.81 -9.04
C SER A 168 7.65 -10.67 -8.38
N ASN A 169 7.22 -11.72 -7.71
CA ASN A 169 8.06 -12.75 -7.10
C ASN A 169 7.59 -14.16 -7.52
N TYR A 170 8.24 -15.20 -7.01
CA TYR A 170 7.88 -16.60 -7.32
C TYR A 170 6.47 -17.01 -6.88
N SER A 171 5.85 -16.24 -5.98
CA SER A 171 4.53 -16.49 -5.40
C SER A 171 3.46 -15.51 -5.92
N GLY A 172 3.74 -14.82 -7.03
CA GLY A 172 2.80 -13.91 -7.68
C GLY A 172 3.23 -12.44 -7.59
N TRP A 173 2.24 -11.57 -7.48
CA TRP A 173 2.37 -10.12 -7.40
C TRP A 173 2.05 -9.62 -6.00
N GLU A 174 2.83 -8.63 -5.55
CA GLU A 174 2.58 -7.89 -4.33
C GLU A 174 2.53 -6.40 -4.62
N VAL A 175 1.69 -5.68 -3.87
CA VAL A 175 1.67 -4.22 -3.87
C VAL A 175 1.93 -3.74 -2.46
N HIS A 176 2.92 -2.88 -2.30
CA HIS A 176 3.36 -2.32 -1.03
C HIS A 176 3.17 -0.81 -1.02
N LEU A 177 2.81 -0.26 0.14
CA LEU A 177 2.95 1.16 0.43
C LEU A 177 4.02 1.33 1.50
N ASN A 178 5.12 1.99 1.16
CA ASN A 178 6.24 2.26 2.04
C ASN A 178 6.25 3.74 2.44
N LEU A 179 6.40 4.06 3.73
CA LEU A 179 6.66 5.42 4.22
C LEU A 179 8.02 5.43 4.90
N GLN A 180 8.95 6.21 4.36
CA GLN A 180 10.36 6.12 4.73
C GLN A 180 11.14 7.40 4.46
N THR A 181 12.38 7.42 4.94
CA THR A 181 13.36 8.43 4.57
C THR A 181 13.97 8.04 3.22
N LYS A 182 13.99 8.96 2.25
CA LYS A 182 14.78 8.84 1.03
C LYS A 182 16.24 8.68 1.43
N HIS A 183 16.81 7.53 1.15
CA HIS A 183 18.25 7.37 1.19
C HIS A 183 18.85 8.19 0.04
N PRO A 184 19.93 8.95 0.29
CA PRO A 184 20.70 9.53 -0.82
C PRO A 184 21.01 8.40 -1.78
N ASP A 185 20.68 8.56 -3.06
CA ASP A 185 21.09 7.62 -4.08
C ASP A 185 22.62 7.55 -3.97
N ASP A 186 23.16 6.41 -3.51
CA ASP A 186 24.58 6.15 -3.61
C ASP A 186 24.92 6.32 -5.09
N ASN A 187 25.82 7.25 -5.40
CA ASN A 187 26.31 7.45 -6.75
C ASN A 187 26.80 6.10 -7.28
N ASP A 188 25.97 5.42 -8.09
CA ASP A 188 26.43 4.48 -9.09
C ASP A 188 27.28 5.27 -10.09
N GLY A 189 28.56 5.40 -9.73
CA GLY A 189 29.52 6.27 -10.38
C GLY A 189 30.93 6.09 -9.82
N GLY A 190 31.42 4.85 -9.86
CA GLY A 190 32.81 4.48 -9.59
C GLY A 190 33.18 3.19 -10.31
#